data_AF-A0A229RAA9-F1
#
_entry.id   AF-A0A229RAA9-F1
#
_cell.length_a   1.000
_cell.length_b   1.000
_cell.length_c   1.000
_cell.angle_alpha   90.00
_cell.angle_beta   90.00
_cell.angle_gamma   90.00
#
_symmetry.space_group_name_H-M   'P 1'
#
loop_
_entity.id
_entity.type
_entity.pdbx_description
1 polymer ?
#
loop_
_entity_poly.entity_id
_entity_poly.type
_entity_poly.pdbx_seq_one_letter_code
_entity_poly.pdbx_strand_id
1 'polypeptide(L)'
;MTTTEIPGYVAGKWTIDTAHSDIAYTVKHLGLAKSRGNFTAFTGEVVTADNILDSSVTVEIDASSVASGVDGRDTHLKSEDFFHVDEHPVITFRSTGIREDGGDYVID
;
A
#
# COMPACT_ATOMS: atom_id res chain seq x y z
N MET A 1 -4.08 -1.72 -30.53
CA MET A 1 -4.41 -1.76 -29.10
C MET A 1 -5.24 -0.52 -28.82
N THR A 2 -6.44 -0.70 -28.29
CA THR A 2 -7.39 0.39 -28.04
C THR A 2 -7.00 1.01 -26.70
N THR A 3 -6.57 2.27 -26.70
CA THR A 3 -6.31 3.01 -25.46
C THR A 3 -7.64 3.24 -24.76
N THR A 4 -7.79 2.74 -23.54
CA THR A 4 -8.95 3.08 -22.71
C THR A 4 -8.85 4.55 -22.32
N GLU A 5 -9.74 5.39 -22.85
CA GLU A 5 -9.79 6.81 -22.49
C GLU A 5 -10.43 6.98 -21.11
N ILE A 6 -9.59 7.23 -20.11
CA ILE A 6 -10.02 7.63 -18.76
C ILE A 6 -10.08 9.16 -18.74
N PRO A 7 -11.25 9.79 -18.52
CA PRO A 7 -11.37 11.25 -18.53
C PRO A 7 -10.42 11.91 -17.51
N GLY A 8 -9.58 12.83 -17.99
CA GLY A 8 -8.61 13.53 -17.14
C GLY A 8 -7.38 12.71 -16.74
N TYR A 9 -7.17 11.53 -17.34
CA TYR A 9 -5.96 10.74 -17.15
C TYR A 9 -4.76 11.42 -17.80
N VAL A 10 -3.68 11.51 -17.06
CA VAL A 10 -2.44 12.15 -17.49
C VAL A 10 -1.30 11.17 -17.24
N ALA A 11 -0.58 10.81 -18.30
CA ALA A 11 0.65 10.06 -18.21
C ALA A 11 1.73 10.92 -17.53
N GLY A 12 2.52 10.32 -16.65
CA GLY A 12 3.50 11.03 -15.87
C GLY A 12 3.99 10.28 -14.65
N LYS A 13 4.78 10.99 -13.85
CA LYS A 13 5.40 10.48 -12.64
C LYS A 13 4.82 11.22 -11.45
N TRP A 14 4.23 10.48 -10.52
CA TRP A 14 3.49 11.01 -9.38
C TRP A 14 4.08 10.48 -8.09
N THR A 15 4.45 11.37 -7.18
CA THR A 15 4.79 11.00 -5.81
C THR A 15 3.50 10.88 -4.99
N ILE A 16 3.37 9.80 -4.23
CA ILE A 16 2.22 9.60 -3.35
C ILE A 16 2.24 10.69 -2.27
N ASP A 17 1.15 11.43 -2.17
CA ASP A 17 0.92 12.36 -1.06
C ASP A 17 0.42 11.59 0.16
N THR A 18 1.31 11.41 1.13
CA THR A 18 1.03 10.72 2.39
C THR A 18 -0.08 11.36 3.21
N ALA A 19 -0.35 12.66 3.08
CA ALA A 19 -1.40 13.32 3.85
C ALA A 19 -2.82 12.94 3.38
N HIS A 20 -2.94 12.45 2.15
CA HIS A 20 -4.21 12.04 1.53
C HIS A 20 -4.23 10.56 1.14
N SER A 21 -3.28 9.78 1.67
CA SER A 21 -3.14 8.36 1.39
C SER A 21 -3.05 7.59 2.71
N ASP A 22 -3.48 6.33 2.71
CA ASP A 22 -3.43 5.49 3.90
C ASP A 22 -3.08 4.05 3.53
N ILE A 23 -2.28 3.40 4.39
CA ILE A 23 -1.99 1.97 4.33
C ILE A 23 -2.56 1.34 5.59
N ALA A 24 -3.83 0.96 5.52
CA ALA A 24 -4.56 0.34 6.61
C ALA A 24 -4.71 -1.18 6.47
N TYR A 25 -4.83 -1.85 7.61
CA TYR A 25 -5.18 -3.24 7.71
C TYR A 25 -6.36 -3.46 8.64
N THR A 26 -7.03 -4.60 8.45
CA THR A 26 -8.06 -5.09 9.37
C THR A 26 -7.89 -6.59 9.55
N VAL A 27 -7.70 -7.03 10.79
CA VAL A 27 -7.51 -8.44 11.15
C VAL A 27 -8.64 -8.90 12.07
N LYS A 28 -9.19 -10.09 11.82
CA LYS A 28 -10.19 -10.70 12.69
C LYS A 28 -9.50 -11.27 13.94
N HIS A 29 -10.02 -10.90 15.12
CA HIS A 29 -9.64 -11.46 16.40
C HIS A 29 -10.68 -12.52 16.82
N LEU A 30 -10.26 -13.79 16.83
CA LEU A 30 -11.08 -14.97 17.13
C LEU A 30 -12.38 -15.07 16.31
N GLY A 31 -12.42 -14.48 15.11
CA GLY A 31 -13.60 -14.47 14.24
C GLY A 31 -14.75 -13.56 14.70
N LEU A 32 -14.65 -12.94 15.87
CA LEU A 32 -15.72 -12.15 16.49
C LEU A 32 -15.46 -10.64 16.40
N ALA A 33 -14.26 -10.22 16.80
CA ALA A 33 -13.88 -8.82 16.81
C ALA A 33 -12.96 -8.49 15.63
N LYS A 34 -12.89 -7.22 15.24
CA LYS A 34 -11.95 -6.73 14.22
C LYS A 34 -10.97 -5.76 14.87
N SER A 35 -9.69 -6.09 14.79
CA SER A 35 -8.61 -5.14 15.06
C SER A 35 -8.31 -4.36 13.78
N ARG A 36 -8.11 -3.05 13.91
CA ARG A 36 -7.71 -2.15 12.82
C ARG A 36 -6.38 -1.51 13.19
N GLY A 37 -5.62 -1.17 12.17
CA GLY A 37 -4.42 -0.37 12.32
C GLY A 37 -3.94 0.09 10.95
N ASN A 38 -2.87 0.87 10.95
CA ASN A 38 -2.27 1.41 9.74
C ASN A 38 -0.76 1.56 9.92
N PHE A 39 -0.07 1.87 8.82
CA PHE A 39 1.32 2.32 8.83
C PHE A 39 1.34 3.82 8.62
N THR A 40 1.98 4.54 9.54
CA THR A 40 1.95 6.00 9.57
C THR A 40 3.07 6.66 8.79
N ALA A 41 4.08 5.90 8.35
CA ALA A 41 5.17 6.39 7.53
C ALA A 41 5.42 5.47 6.34
N PHE A 42 5.22 6.03 5.15
CA PHE A 42 5.50 5.38 3.88
C PHE A 42 5.81 6.44 2.82
N THR A 43 6.41 6.01 1.73
CA THR A 43 6.57 6.80 0.51
C THR A 43 6.19 5.94 -0.67
N GLY A 44 5.90 6.55 -1.81
CA GLY A 44 5.69 5.80 -3.01
C GLY A 44 5.57 6.64 -4.25
N GLU A 45 5.52 5.95 -5.37
CA GLU A 45 5.56 6.49 -6.70
C GLU A 45 4.59 5.74 -7.59
N VAL A 46 3.80 6.48 -8.35
CA VAL A 46 2.94 5.96 -9.41
C VAL A 46 3.46 6.54 -10.73
N VAL A 47 3.78 5.66 -11.67
CA VAL A 47 4.14 6.03 -13.05
C VAL A 47 2.98 5.65 -13.94
N THR A 48 2.27 6.64 -14.46
CA THR A 48 1.17 6.47 -15.42
C THR A 48 1.70 6.57 -16.86
N ALA A 49 1.33 5.62 -17.71
CA ALA A 49 1.69 5.58 -19.13
C ALA A 49 0.44 5.82 -20.00
N ASP A 50 0.59 6.26 -21.25
CA ASP A 50 -0.58 6.56 -22.12
C ASP A 50 -1.56 5.38 -22.21
N ASN A 51 -1.04 4.15 -22.21
CA ASN A 51 -1.80 2.96 -21.92
C ASN A 51 -1.66 2.61 -20.44
N ILE A 52 -2.76 2.65 -19.70
CA ILE A 52 -2.76 2.39 -18.25
C ILE A 52 -2.22 1.00 -17.89
N LEU A 53 -2.36 0.01 -18.77
CA LEU A 53 -1.84 -1.35 -18.54
C LEU A 53 -0.29 -1.39 -18.48
N ASP A 54 0.37 -0.37 -19.01
CA ASP A 54 1.83 -0.22 -18.97
C ASP A 54 2.30 0.66 -17.78
N SER A 55 1.39 1.05 -16.88
CA SER A 55 1.68 1.85 -15.69
C SER A 55 2.24 0.98 -14.55
N SER A 56 2.86 1.62 -13.55
CA SER A 56 3.45 0.91 -12.40
C SER A 56 3.32 1.68 -11.09
N VAL A 57 3.39 0.95 -9.98
CA VAL A 57 3.34 1.47 -8.61
C VAL A 57 4.46 0.88 -7.78
N THR A 58 5.16 1.71 -7.02
CA THR A 58 6.15 1.28 -6.02
C THR A 58 5.86 2.00 -4.70
N VAL A 59 5.90 1.28 -3.58
CA VAL A 59 5.69 1.81 -2.24
C VAL A 59 6.75 1.23 -1.30
N GLU A 60 7.31 2.07 -0.45
CA GLU A 60 8.16 1.68 0.67
C GLU A 60 7.52 2.14 1.98
N ILE A 61 7.40 1.24 2.93
CA ILE A 61 6.71 1.46 4.21
C ILE A 61 7.74 1.24 5.32
N ASP A 62 7.83 2.18 6.26
CA ASP A 62 8.58 1.97 7.49
C ASP A 62 7.78 1.00 8.37
N ALA A 63 8.30 -0.22 8.57
CA ALA A 63 7.63 -1.26 9.33
C ALA A 63 7.44 -0.86 10.80
N SER A 64 8.34 -0.03 11.35
CA SER A 64 8.26 0.48 12.72
C SER A 64 7.13 1.49 12.93
N SER A 65 6.54 2.00 11.83
CA SER A 65 5.43 2.96 11.84
C SER A 65 4.05 2.31 12.05
N VAL A 66 4.00 0.99 12.25
CA VAL A 66 2.77 0.26 12.57
C VAL A 66 2.10 0.86 13.80
N ALA A 67 0.82 1.19 13.66
CA ALA A 67 0.00 1.80 14.68
C ALA A 67 -1.38 1.12 14.73
N SER A 68 -1.71 0.58 15.89
CA SER A 68 -3.01 -0.04 16.14
C SER A 68 -3.83 0.72 17.19
N GLY A 69 -3.30 1.85 17.69
CA GLY A 69 -3.89 2.68 18.73
C GLY A 69 -3.75 2.10 20.15
N VAL A 70 -2.89 1.09 20.34
CA VAL A 70 -2.64 0.43 21.63
C VAL A 70 -1.15 0.15 21.76
N ASP A 71 -0.43 0.98 22.53
CA ASP A 71 1.04 0.98 22.63
C ASP A 71 1.66 -0.39 22.94
N GLY A 72 1.05 -1.15 23.85
CA GLY A 72 1.52 -2.50 24.21
C GLY A 72 1.43 -3.48 23.04
N ARG A 73 0.41 -3.35 22.19
CA ARG A 73 0.26 -4.16 20.98
C ARG A 73 1.19 -3.67 19.88
N ASP A 74 1.40 -2.37 19.75
CA ASP A 74 2.30 -1.79 18.76
C ASP A 74 3.76 -2.19 19.04
N THR A 75 4.14 -2.25 20.33
CA THR A 75 5.43 -2.82 20.75
C THR A 75 5.57 -4.29 20.35
N HIS A 76 4.54 -5.10 20.56
CA HIS A 76 4.56 -6.52 20.20
C HIS A 76 4.57 -6.74 18.68
N LEU A 77 3.82 -5.94 17.91
CA LEU A 77 3.84 -6.03 16.44
C LEU A 77 5.23 -5.75 15.85
N LYS A 78 6.06 -4.95 16.54
CA LYS A 78 7.42 -4.63 16.10
C LYS A 78 8.45 -5.72 16.43
N SER A 79 8.14 -6.68 17.32
CA SER A 79 9.08 -7.72 17.74
C SER A 79 9.29 -8.81 16.68
N GLU A 80 10.24 -9.72 16.95
CA GLU A 80 10.55 -10.91 16.14
C GLU A 80 9.36 -11.86 15.93
N ASP A 81 8.33 -11.79 16.79
CA ASP A 81 7.11 -12.60 16.66
C ASP A 81 6.21 -12.14 15.49
N PHE A 82 6.44 -10.92 14.96
CA PHE A 82 5.63 -10.31 13.91
C PHE A 82 6.48 -9.64 12.82
N PHE A 83 6.52 -8.31 12.77
CA PHE A 83 7.18 -7.58 11.67
C PHE A 83 8.71 -7.59 11.79
N HIS A 84 9.25 -7.92 12.97
CA HIS A 84 10.69 -8.01 13.24
C HIS A 84 11.46 -6.79 12.71
N VAL A 85 11.04 -5.60 13.11
CA VAL A 85 11.44 -4.34 12.44
C VAL A 85 12.94 -4.03 12.55
N ASP A 86 13.63 -4.61 13.53
CA ASP A 86 15.07 -4.48 13.69
C ASP A 86 15.85 -5.19 12.56
N GLU A 87 15.34 -6.31 12.03
CA GLU A 87 15.92 -7.03 10.89
C GLU A 87 15.23 -6.70 9.55
N HIS A 88 13.96 -6.31 9.59
CA HIS A 88 13.13 -6.01 8.42
C HIS A 88 12.47 -4.63 8.52
N PRO A 89 13.26 -3.53 8.50
CA PRO A 89 12.75 -2.18 8.76
C PRO A 89 11.85 -1.62 7.66
N VAL A 90 11.91 -2.18 6.44
CA VAL A 90 11.18 -1.68 5.27
C VAL A 90 10.33 -2.78 4.66
N ILE A 91 9.04 -2.51 4.47
CA ILE A 91 8.13 -3.32 3.66
C ILE A 91 8.01 -2.66 2.29
N THR A 92 8.26 -3.41 1.23
CA THR A 92 8.19 -2.90 -0.14
C THR A 92 7.05 -3.55 -0.91
N PHE A 93 6.26 -2.74 -1.61
CA PHE A 93 5.37 -3.18 -2.67
C PHE A 93 5.89 -2.68 -4.01
N ARG A 94 5.94 -3.56 -5.01
CA ARG A 94 6.29 -3.22 -6.38
C ARG A 94 5.34 -3.96 -7.31
N SER A 95 4.56 -3.20 -8.07
CA SER A 95 3.62 -3.78 -9.02
C SER A 95 4.34 -4.61 -10.07
N THR A 96 3.75 -5.74 -10.44
CA THR A 96 4.19 -6.60 -11.54
C THR A 96 3.36 -6.42 -12.80
N GLY A 97 2.20 -5.78 -12.69
CA GLY A 97 1.36 -5.39 -13.81
C GLY A 97 0.10 -4.67 -13.36
N ILE A 98 -0.70 -4.26 -14.36
CA ILE A 98 -2.05 -3.77 -14.17
C ILE A 98 -2.95 -4.53 -15.14
N ARG A 99 -4.12 -4.96 -14.66
CA ARG A 99 -5.12 -5.67 -15.47
C ARG A 99 -6.50 -5.08 -15.30
N GLU A 100 -7.31 -5.21 -16.33
CA GLU A 100 -8.74 -4.90 -16.25
C GLU A 100 -9.48 -6.01 -15.50
N ASP A 101 -10.36 -5.62 -14.59
CA ASP A 101 -11.29 -6.53 -13.89
C ASP A 101 -12.63 -5.82 -13.68
N GLY A 102 -13.69 -6.34 -14.29
CA GLY A 102 -15.05 -5.82 -14.08
C GLY A 102 -15.29 -4.35 -14.48
N GLY A 103 -14.41 -3.74 -15.30
CA GLY A 103 -14.47 -2.32 -15.63
C GLY A 103 -13.58 -1.43 -14.75
N ASP A 104 -12.91 -2.01 -13.76
CA ASP A 104 -11.88 -1.39 -12.95
C ASP A 104 -10.48 -1.86 -13.37
N TYR A 105 -9.45 -1.28 -12.75
CA TYR A 105 -8.06 -1.71 -12.87
C TYR A 105 -7.56 -2.28 -11.55
N VAL A 106 -6.98 -3.48 -11.61
CA VAL A 106 -6.31 -4.15 -10.50
C VAL A 106 -4.80 -4.07 -10.71
N ILE A 107 -4.08 -3.65 -9.67
CA ILE A 107 -2.63 -3.65 -9.63
C ILE A 107 -2.18 -4.99 -9.05
N ASP A 108 -1.33 -5.70 -9.77
CA ASP A 108 -0.74 -6.99 -9.36
C ASP A 108 0.58 -6.82 -8.63
#